data_AF-A0A940FN62-F1
#
_entry.id   AF-A0A940FN62-F1
#
_cell.length_a   1.000
_cell.length_b   1.000
_cell.length_c   1.000
_cell.angle_alpha   90.00
_cell.angle_beta   90.00
_cell.angle_gamma   90.00
#
_symmetry.space_group_name_H-M   'P 1'
#
loop_
_entity.id
_entity.type
_entity.pdbx_description
1 polymer ?
#
loop_
_entity_poly.entity_id
_entity_poly.type
_entity_poly.pdbx_seq_one_letter_code
_entity_poly.pdbx_strand_id
1 'polypeptide(L)' 'MSSSKPTPKLRSRAWFDNPDNIDMTALYLERYINYGISLEELRSGKPIIGIAQSGSDLSPCNRHHLVLAERVREG' A
#
# COMPACT_ATOMS: atom_id res chain seq x y z
N MET A 1 26.02 7.33 -22.03
CA MET A 1 24.57 7.00 -22.03
C MET A 1 24.31 6.09 -20.84
N SER A 2 23.63 6.59 -19.81
CA SER A 2 23.34 5.82 -18.60
C SER A 2 22.25 4.79 -18.94
N SER A 3 22.57 3.50 -18.84
CA SER A 3 21.60 2.41 -18.97
C SER A 3 20.71 2.41 -17.72
N SER A 4 19.48 2.92 -17.85
CA SER A 4 18.47 2.75 -16.81
C SER A 4 18.02 1.29 -16.79
N LYS A 5 18.26 0.60 -15.66
CA LYS A 5 17.66 -0.72 -15.44
C LYS A 5 16.14 -0.58 -15.45
N PRO A 6 15.39 -1.47 -16.12
CA PRO A 6 13.93 -1.42 -16.10
C PRO A 6 13.44 -1.61 -14.67
N THR A 7 12.52 -0.74 -14.25
CA THR A 7 11.93 -0.78 -12.90
C THR A 7 11.15 -2.10 -12.75
N PRO A 8 11.46 -2.93 -11.74
CA PRO A 8 10.77 -4.20 -11.54
C PRO A 8 9.27 -4.00 -11.30
N LYS A 9 8.42 -4.88 -11.86
CA LYS A 9 6.98 -4.85 -11.62
C LYS A 9 6.71 -5.10 -10.13
N LEU A 10 6.00 -4.18 -9.48
CA LEU A 10 5.64 -4.31 -8.07
C LEU A 10 4.61 -5.42 -7.87
N ARG A 11 4.75 -6.19 -6.79
CA ARG A 11 3.80 -7.26 -6.43
C ARG A 11 2.36 -6.77 -6.25
N SER A 12 2.15 -5.51 -5.85
CA SER A 12 0.83 -4.90 -5.68
C SER A 12 0.03 -4.85 -6.99
N ARG A 13 0.69 -4.88 -8.15
CA ARG A 13 0.03 -4.90 -9.46
C ARG A 13 -0.78 -6.17 -9.70
N ALA A 14 -0.44 -7.29 -9.07
CA ALA A 14 -1.24 -8.51 -9.16
C ALA A 14 -2.67 -8.34 -8.59
N TRP A 15 -2.89 -7.32 -7.74
CA TRP A 15 -4.17 -7.03 -7.11
C TRP A 15 -4.87 -5.82 -7.73
N PHE A 16 -4.14 -4.73 -8.00
CA PHE A 16 -4.78 -3.45 -8.40
C PHE A 16 -4.71 -3.15 -9.91
N ASP A 17 -4.03 -4.00 -10.69
CA ASP A 17 -3.75 -3.76 -12.11
C ASP A 17 -3.35 -5.07 -12.83
N ASN A 18 -4.20 -6.09 -12.72
CA ASN A 18 -3.99 -7.39 -13.35
C ASN A 18 -4.90 -7.55 -14.59
N PRO A 19 -4.37 -7.42 -15.82
CA PRO A 19 -5.17 -7.54 -17.04
C PRO A 19 -5.67 -8.96 -17.30
N ASP A 20 -4.99 -9.98 -16.73
CA ASP A 20 -5.39 -11.38 -16.89
C ASP A 20 -6.61 -11.74 -16.02
N ASN A 21 -6.94 -10.90 -15.03
CA ASN A 21 -8.08 -11.11 -14.14
C ASN A 21 -8.71 -9.78 -13.70
N ILE A 22 -9.47 -9.20 -14.64
CA ILE A 22 -10.07 -7.86 -14.52
C ILE A 22 -11.15 -7.83 -13.42
N ASP A 23 -11.98 -8.88 -13.32
CA ASP A 23 -13.06 -8.96 -12.34
C ASP A 23 -12.53 -8.94 -10.90
N MET A 24 -11.47 -9.71 -10.62
CA MET A 24 -10.82 -9.69 -9.32
C MET A 24 -10.18 -8.34 -9.01
N THR A 25 -9.56 -7.71 -10.01
CA THR A 25 -8.99 -6.36 -9.86
C THR A 25 -10.08 -5.34 -9.47
N ALA A 26 -11.25 -5.40 -10.09
CA ALA A 26 -12.38 -4.53 -9.77
C ALA A 26 -12.85 -4.72 -8.31
N LEU A 27 -13.01 -5.97 -7.88
CA LEU A 27 -13.41 -6.32 -6.50
C LEU A 27 -12.40 -5.78 -5.46
N TYR A 28 -11.10 -5.94 -5.72
CA TYR A 28 -10.07 -5.44 -4.80
C TYR A 28 -10.08 -3.91 -4.74
N LEU A 29 -10.21 -3.22 -5.87
CA LEU A 29 -10.27 -1.75 -5.90
C LEU A 29 -11.49 -1.22 -5.14
N GLU A 30 -12.68 -1.78 -5.41
CA GLU A 30 -13.93 -1.38 -4.74
C GLU A 30 -13.79 -1.48 -3.21
N ARG A 31 -13.23 -2.58 -2.70
CA ARG A 31 -13.06 -2.79 -1.26
C ARG A 31 -12.22 -1.69 -0.60
N TYR A 32 -11.12 -1.28 -1.23
CA TYR A 32 -10.22 -0.27 -0.66
C TYR A 32 -10.76 1.15 -0.79
N ILE A 33 -11.52 1.44 -1.86
CA ILE A 33 -12.15 2.76 -2.05
C ILE A 33 -13.16 3.06 -0.94
N ASN A 34 -13.86 2.04 -0.44
CA ASN A 34 -14.78 2.19 0.70
C ASN A 34 -14.11 2.66 2.01
N TYR A 35 -12.78 2.59 2.11
CA TYR A 35 -12.00 3.07 3.26
C TYR A 35 -11.29 4.41 3.01
N GLY A 36 -11.70 5.15 1.98
CA GLY A 36 -11.21 6.51 1.72
C GLY A 36 -9.91 6.60 0.92
N ILE A 37 -9.48 5.51 0.27
CA ILE A 37 -8.35 5.51 -0.66
C ILE A 37 -8.87 5.77 -2.07
N SER A 38 -8.27 6.70 -2.81
CA SER A 38 -8.72 7.01 -4.17
C SER A 38 -8.26 5.96 -5.20
N LEU A 39 -9.00 5.87 -6.31
CA LEU A 39 -8.62 5.04 -7.46
C LEU A 39 -7.27 5.49 -8.05
N GLU A 40 -7.02 6.80 -8.06
CA GLU A 40 -5.77 7.38 -8.55
C GLU A 40 -4.58 6.88 -7.72
N GLU A 41 -4.68 6.89 -6.40
CA GLU A 41 -3.61 6.40 -5.51
C GLU A 41 -3.30 4.92 -5.77
N LEU A 42 -4.33 4.07 -5.85
CA LEU A 42 -4.16 2.62 -6.05
C LEU A 42 -3.59 2.27 -7.43
N ARG A 43 -3.88 3.07 -8.47
CA ARG A 43 -3.41 2.82 -9.84
C ARG A 43 -2.17 3.63 -10.25
N SER A 44 -1.72 4.58 -9.43
CA SER A 44 -0.58 5.48 -9.67
C SER A 44 0.75 4.77 -9.98
N GLY A 45 0.88 3.50 -9.62
CA GLY A 45 2.13 2.74 -9.75
C GLY A 45 3.19 3.04 -8.73
N LYS A 46 2.87 3.90 -7.77
CA LYS A 46 3.64 4.05 -6.55
C LYS A 46 3.60 2.73 -5.74
N PRO A 47 4.66 2.44 -4.97
CA PRO A 47 4.65 1.29 -4.08
C PRO A 47 3.58 1.44 -3.00
N ILE A 48 2.89 0.34 -2.69
CA ILE A 48 2.01 0.26 -1.54
C ILE A 48 2.86 -0.11 -0.32
N ILE A 49 2.92 0.79 0.65
CA ILE A 49 3.74 0.63 1.85
C ILE A 49 2.85 0.21 3.01
N GLY A 50 3.04 -1.01 3.51
CA GLY A 50 2.39 -1.49 4.72
C GLY A 50 3.18 -1.09 5.96
N ILE A 51 2.55 -0.42 6.92
CA ILE A 51 3.16 -0.09 8.22
C ILE A 51 2.77 -1.17 9.22
N ALA A 52 3.73 -2.01 9.59
CA ALA A 52 3.53 -3.08 10.58
C ALA A 52 3.48 -2.49 11.99
N GLN A 53 2.30 -2.04 12.40
CA GLN A 53 2.05 -1.42 13.70
C GLN A 53 1.94 -2.50 14.80
N SER A 54 2.80 -2.42 15.83
CA SER A 54 2.92 -3.42 16.90
C SER A 54 2.70 -2.86 18.31
N GLY A 55 2.34 -1.59 18.42
CA GLY A 55 2.03 -0.91 19.67
C GLY A 55 0.60 -1.18 20.11
N SER A 56 0.43 -1.48 21.40
CA SER A 56 -0.85 -1.71 22.05
C SER A 56 -0.72 -1.40 23.53
N ASP A 57 -1.83 -1.27 24.26
CA ASP A 57 -1.78 -1.10 25.71
C ASP A 57 -1.23 -2.35 26.43
N LEU A 58 -1.29 -3.52 25.79
CA LEU A 58 -0.67 -4.77 26.28
C LEU A 58 0.85 -4.85 26.03
N SER A 59 1.37 -4.04 25.10
CA SER A 59 2.79 -4.03 24.71
C SER A 59 3.40 -2.66 25.03
N PRO A 60 3.69 -2.36 26.32
CA PRO A 60 4.06 -1.02 26.76
C PRO A 60 5.32 -0.49 26.05
N CYS A 61 6.31 -1.37 25.78
CA CYS A 61 7.51 -1.02 25.03
C CYS A 61 7.19 -0.45 23.65
N ASN A 62 6.17 -0.97 22.97
CA ASN A 62 5.83 -0.61 21.59
C ASN A 62 4.68 0.40 21.50
N ARG A 63 4.03 0.77 22.62
CA ARG A 63 2.82 1.62 22.61
C ARG A 63 3.02 2.92 21.82
N HIS A 64 4.22 3.49 21.89
CA HIS A 64 4.60 4.69 21.14
C HIS A 64 4.52 4.54 19.61
N HIS A 65 4.54 3.31 19.06
CA HIS A 65 4.31 3.03 17.64
C HIS A 65 2.93 3.50 17.14
N LEU A 66 1.93 3.64 18.02
CA LEU A 66 0.61 4.20 17.64
C LEU A 66 0.74 5.61 17.07
N VAL A 67 1.63 6.42 17.67
CA VAL A 67 1.88 7.80 17.22
C VAL A 67 2.91 7.83 16.09
N LEU A 68 3.95 6.98 16.17
CA LEU A 68 4.98 6.94 15.12
C LEU A 68 4.44 6.48 13.76
N ALA A 69 3.43 5.59 13.72
CA ALA A 69 2.84 5.13 12.46
C ALA A 69 2.25 6.29 11.63
N GLU A 70 1.67 7.30 12.28
CA GLU A 70 1.15 8.49 11.59
C GLU A 70 2.29 9.31 10.97
N ARG A 71 3.39 9.50 11.71
CA ARG A 71 4.59 10.21 11.21
C ARG A 71 5.27 9.48 10.05
N VAL A 72 5.32 8.16 10.12
CA VAL A 72 5.88 7.33 9.03
C VAL A 72 5.02 7.44 7.77
N ARG A 73 3.70 7.60 7.89
CA ARG A 73 2.81 7.83 6.74
C ARG A 73 3.05 9.20 6.07
N GLU A 74 3.45 10.21 6.83
CA GLU A 74 3.68 11.57 6.34
C GLU A 74 5.01 11.76 5.61
N GLY A 75 5.99 10.87 5.79
CA GLY A 75 7.34 10.94 5.20
C GLY A 75 7.44 10.29 3.83
#